data_AF-A0A372G535-F1
#
_entry.id   AF-A0A372G535-F1
#
_cell.length_a   1.000
_cell.length_b   1.000
_cell.length_c   1.000
_cell.angle_alpha   90.00
_cell.angle_beta   90.00
_cell.angle_gamma   90.00
#
_symmetry.space_group_name_H-M   'P 1'
#
loop_
_entity.id
_entity.type
_entity.pdbx_description
1 polymer ?
#
loop_
_entity_poly.entity_id
_entity_poly.type
_entity_poly.pdbx_seq_one_letter_code
_entity_poly.pdbx_strand_id
1 'polypeptide(L)'
;MGCGDPHETDCREVLAEVYLYLDLECAQERRSRIRIHLDECGPCLREYGIEQEVKALVARCCGNESAPDELRERLRVRLSEIVVFESTESRELAD
;
A
#
# COMPACT_ATOMS: atom_id res chain seq x y z
N MET A 1 5.41 5.89 20.91
CA MET A 1 6.50 6.65 21.57
C MET A 1 6.98 7.73 20.61
N GLY A 2 7.60 8.81 21.08
CA GLY A 2 8.10 9.89 20.23
C GLY A 2 9.59 9.74 19.97
N CYS A 3 10.00 10.00 18.74
CA CYS A 3 11.36 9.87 18.21
C CYS A 3 12.38 10.91 18.71
N GLY A 4 12.00 11.83 19.62
CA GLY A 4 12.92 12.76 20.28
C GLY A 4 13.37 13.97 19.46
N ASP A 5 13.39 13.87 18.12
CA ASP A 5 13.81 14.93 17.21
C ASP A 5 12.66 15.52 16.37
N PRO A 6 12.70 16.83 16.04
CA PRO A 6 11.72 17.44 15.15
C PRO A 6 11.99 17.03 13.70
N HIS A 7 11.01 16.37 13.09
CA HIS A 7 10.99 16.02 11.66
C HIS A 7 9.90 16.86 10.98
N GLU A 8 9.97 17.03 9.66
CA GLU A 8 8.93 17.76 8.90
C GLU A 8 7.54 17.13 9.08
N THR A 9 7.48 15.79 9.13
CA THR A 9 6.25 15.04 9.43
C THR A 9 6.29 14.49 10.85
N ASP A 10 5.21 14.64 11.61
CA ASP A 10 5.15 14.18 13.00
C ASP A 10 5.16 12.65 13.11
N CYS A 11 5.94 12.13 14.07
CA CYS A 11 6.09 10.69 14.31
C CYS A 11 4.75 9.99 14.61
N ARG A 12 3.80 10.66 15.29
CA ARG A 12 2.48 10.09 15.58
C ARG A 12 1.61 10.02 14.33
N GLU A 13 1.72 11.02 13.47
CA GLU A 13 1.01 11.06 12.19
C GLU A 13 1.47 9.92 11.28
N VAL A 14 2.79 9.70 11.20
CA VAL A 14 3.37 8.59 10.44
C VAL A 14 2.92 7.24 10.98
N LEU A 15 2.98 7.03 12.30
CA LEU A 15 2.55 5.77 12.92
C LEU A 15 1.03 5.54 12.81
N ALA A 16 0.21 6.60 12.81
CA ALA A 16 -1.24 6.47 12.63
C ALA A 16 -1.61 6.01 11.21
N GLU A 17 -0.81 6.39 10.21
CA GLU A 17 -1.08 6.11 8.79
C GLU A 17 -0.17 5.03 8.20
N VAL A 18 0.71 4.45 9.01
CA VAL A 18 1.68 3.45 8.55
C VAL A 18 0.99 2.24 7.92
N TYR A 19 -0.17 1.83 8.43
CA TYR A 19 -0.97 0.75 7.84
C TYR A 19 -1.47 1.09 6.43
N LEU A 20 -1.94 2.32 6.19
CA LEU A 20 -2.37 2.76 4.87
C LEU A 20 -1.18 2.83 3.90
N TYR A 21 -0.01 3.22 4.40
CA TYR A 21 1.23 3.16 3.63
C TYR A 21 1.60 1.71 3.24
N LEU A 22 1.47 0.78 4.18
CA LEU A 22 1.75 -0.64 3.96
C LEU A 22 0.83 -1.29 2.95
N ASP A 23 -0.46 -0.99 3.05
CA ASP A 23 -1.49 -1.58 2.20
C ASP A 23 -1.62 -0.84 0.85
N LEU A 24 -0.76 0.17 0.61
CA LEU A 24 -0.73 1.02 -0.58
C LEU A 24 -2.02 1.84 -0.78
N GLU A 25 -2.73 2.11 0.31
CA GLU A 25 -4.01 2.82 0.36
C GLU A 25 -3.85 4.30 0.71
N CYS A 26 -2.66 4.88 0.51
CA CYS A 26 -2.41 6.30 0.73
C CYS A 26 -2.05 7.03 -0.57
N ALA A 27 -2.37 8.33 -0.63
CA ALA A 27 -2.02 9.19 -1.76
C ALA A 27 -0.50 9.21 -1.99
N GLN A 28 -0.06 9.35 -3.24
CA GLN A 28 1.35 9.27 -3.61
C GLN A 28 2.23 10.31 -2.89
N GLU A 29 1.72 11.52 -2.69
CA GLU A 29 2.39 12.58 -1.93
C GLU A 29 2.59 12.18 -0.47
N ARG A 30 1.55 11.59 0.14
CA ARG A 30 1.58 11.14 1.52
C ARG A 30 2.56 9.98 1.70
N ARG A 31 2.55 9.05 0.75
CA ARG A 31 3.50 7.93 0.68
C ARG A 31 4.95 8.41 0.67
N SER A 32 5.24 9.46 -0.08
CA SER A 32 6.58 10.05 -0.14
C SER A 32 7.00 10.66 1.20
N ARG A 33 6.11 11.39 1.89
CA ARG A 33 6.40 11.98 3.22
C ARG A 33 6.65 10.91 4.28
N ILE A 34 5.81 9.88 4.32
CA ILE A 34 5.98 8.74 5.24
C ILE A 34 7.31 8.04 4.97
N ARG A 35 7.67 7.82 3.70
CA ARG A 35 8.96 7.22 3.34
C ARG A 35 10.15 8.06 3.81
N ILE A 36 10.15 9.36 3.54
CA ILE A 36 11.23 10.28 3.97
C ILE A 36 11.37 10.22 5.48
N HIS A 37 10.26 10.27 6.22
CA HIS A 37 10.30 10.18 7.68
C HIS A 37 10.88 8.86 8.18
N LEU A 38 10.47 7.72 7.60
CA LEU A 38 10.99 6.42 8.00
C LEU A 38 12.49 6.26 7.65
N ASP A 39 12.96 6.90 6.58
CA ASP A 39 14.38 6.95 6.20
C ASP A 39 15.21 7.78 7.20
N GLU A 40 14.64 8.84 7.78
CA GLU A 40 15.32 9.74 8.72
C GLU A 40 15.17 9.30 10.19
N CYS A 41 14.08 8.61 10.53
CA CYS A 41 13.69 8.29 11.90
C CYS A 41 13.84 6.80 12.22
N GLY A 42 15.04 6.42 12.67
CA GLY A 42 15.35 5.06 13.13
C GLY A 42 14.40 4.48 14.18
N PRO A 43 13.90 5.24 15.18
CA PRO A 43 12.88 4.75 16.12
C PRO A 43 11.57 4.32 15.45
N CYS A 44 11.01 5.15 14.56
CA CYS A 44 9.80 4.81 13.81
C CYS A 44 10.04 3.63 12.87
N LEU A 45 11.22 3.55 12.24
CA LEU A 45 11.59 2.43 11.38
C LEU A 45 11.66 1.10 12.16
N ARG A 46 12.11 1.11 13.41
CA ARG A 46 12.11 -0.10 14.26
C ARG A 46 10.70 -0.57 14.61
N GLU A 47 9.80 0.35 14.99
CA GLU A 47 8.39 0.01 15.25
C GLU A 47 7.73 -0.53 13.95
N TYR A 48 7.94 0.15 12.82
CA TYR A 48 7.50 -0.29 11.49
C TYR A 48 8.07 -1.66 11.07
N GLY A 49 9.36 -1.90 11.30
CA GLY A 49 10.03 -3.14 10.90
C GLY A 49 9.42 -4.36 11.55
N ILE A 50 9.06 -4.25 12.84
CA ILE A 50 8.35 -5.31 13.57
C ILE A 50 6.98 -5.58 12.92
N GLU A 51 6.24 -4.54 12.57
CA GLU A 51 4.93 -4.68 11.93
C GLU A 51 5.00 -5.39 10.58
N GLN A 52 5.99 -5.05 9.76
CA GLN A 52 6.25 -5.72 8.49
C GLN A 52 6.60 -7.19 8.66
N GLU A 53 7.45 -7.52 9.63
CA GLU A 53 7.81 -8.91 9.94
C GLU A 53 6.58 -9.71 10.41
N VAL A 54 5.71 -9.09 11.21
CA VAL A 54 4.45 -9.70 11.66
C VAL A 54 3.49 -9.90 10.48
N LYS A 55 3.27 -8.89 9.63
CA LYS A 55 2.44 -9.02 8.42
C LYS A 55 2.97 -10.13 7.50
N ALA A 56 4.28 -10.18 7.26
CA ALA A 56 4.91 -11.22 6.46
C ALA A 56 4.76 -12.62 7.08
N LEU A 57 4.89 -12.73 8.40
CA LEU A 57 4.67 -13.98 9.13
C LEU A 57 3.21 -14.44 8.99
N VAL A 58 2.23 -13.56 9.20
CA VAL A 58 0.80 -13.86 9.04
C VAL A 58 0.49 -14.25 7.60
N ALA A 59 1.02 -13.55 6.60
CA ALA A 59 0.84 -13.91 5.20
C ALA A 59 1.38 -15.31 4.89
N ARG A 60 2.54 -15.68 5.46
CA ARG A 60 3.12 -17.02 5.26
C ARG A 60 2.37 -18.12 6.01
N CYS A 61 1.93 -17.86 7.24
CA CYS A 61 1.33 -18.86 8.11
C CYS A 61 -0.18 -19.01 7.88
N CYS A 62 -0.85 -17.94 7.50
CA CYS A 62 -2.31 -17.84 7.39
C CYS A 62 -2.77 -17.39 6.00
N GLY A 63 -1.93 -16.67 5.24
CA GLY A 63 -2.27 -16.19 3.89
C GLY A 63 -2.14 -17.22 2.76
N ASN A 64 -1.85 -18.49 3.08
CA ASN A 64 -1.80 -19.57 2.09
C ASN A 64 -3.20 -20.12 1.70
N GLU A 65 -4.28 -19.46 2.12
CA GLU A 65 -5.58 -19.63 1.48
C GLU A 65 -5.56 -18.96 0.10
N SER A 66 -5.13 -19.72 -0.90
CA SER A 66 -5.27 -19.28 -2.29
C SER A 66 -6.74 -19.02 -2.59
N ALA A 67 -7.06 -17.84 -3.12
CA ALA A 67 -8.41 -17.52 -3.57
C ALA A 67 -8.92 -18.64 -4.50
N PRO A 68 -10.16 -19.13 -4.32
CA PRO A 68 -10.72 -20.19 -5.13
C PRO A 68 -10.58 -19.88 -6.62
N ASP A 69 -10.22 -20.90 -7.41
CA ASP A 69 -9.94 -20.75 -8.84
C ASP A 69 -11.08 -20.04 -9.58
N GLU A 70 -12.32 -20.36 -9.19
CA GLU A 70 -13.55 -19.76 -9.71
C GLU A 70 -13.62 -18.24 -9.47
N LEU A 71 -13.21 -17.76 -8.30
CA LEU A 71 -13.18 -16.32 -8.01
C LEU A 71 -12.12 -15.62 -8.87
N ARG A 72 -10.94 -16.24 -9.05
CA ARG A 72 -9.88 -15.67 -9.89
C ARG A 72 -10.30 -15.61 -11.36
N GLU A 73 -10.96 -16.63 -11.87
CA GLU A 73 -11.43 -16.66 -13.26
C GLU A 73 -12.50 -15.60 -13.51
N ARG A 74 -13.48 -15.48 -12.60
CA ARG A 74 -14.49 -14.41 -12.64
C ARG A 74 -13.87 -13.01 -12.61
N LEU A 75 -12.87 -12.79 -11.74
CA LEU A 75 -12.17 -11.50 -11.65
C LEU A 75 -11.38 -11.19 -12.93
N ARG A 76 -10.70 -12.17 -13.54
CA ARG A 76 -9.99 -11.96 -14.82
C ARG A 76 -10.91 -11.52 -15.93
N VAL A 77 -12.08 -12.16 -16.07
CA VAL A 77 -13.08 -11.76 -17.07
C VAL A 77 -13.52 -10.33 -16.82
N ARG A 78 -13.94 -9.99 -15.59
CA ARG A 78 -14.36 -8.63 -15.24
C ARG A 78 -13.30 -7.57 -15.44
N LEU A 79 -12.04 -7.85 -15.07
CA LEU A 79 -10.94 -6.91 -15.28
C LEU A 79 -10.64 -6.74 -16.78
N SER A 80 -10.70 -7.80 -17.57
CA SER A 80 -10.54 -7.70 -19.03
C SER A 80 -11.64 -6.87 -19.68
N GLU A 81 -12.88 -6.96 -19.18
CA GLU A 81 -13.99 -6.10 -19.62
C GLU A 81 -13.64 -4.63 -19.34
N ILE A 82 -13.20 -4.30 -18.11
CA ILE A 82 -12.91 -2.91 -17.68
C ILE A 82 -11.72 -2.31 -18.44
N VAL A 83 -10.60 -3.04 -18.59
CA VAL A 83 -9.38 -2.53 -19.23
C VAL A 83 -9.60 -2.25 -20.72
N VAL A 84 -10.55 -2.93 -21.37
CA VAL A 84 -10.88 -2.66 -22.78
C VAL A 84 -11.54 -1.29 -22.96
N PHE A 85 -12.31 -0.81 -21.97
CA PHE A 85 -13.02 0.49 -22.08
C PHE A 85 -12.08 1.70 -22.11
N GLU A 86 -10.97 1.69 -21.35
CA GLU A 86 -10.01 2.80 -21.35
C GLU A 86 -9.28 2.96 -22.70
N SER A 87 -9.14 1.86 -23.46
CA SER A 87 -8.51 1.90 -24.79
C SER A 87 -9.45 2.31 -25.93
N THR A 88 -10.77 2.28 -25.74
CA THR A 88 -11.76 2.67 -26.76
C THR A 88 -12.17 4.14 -26.71
N GLU A 89 -12.19 4.79 -25.54
CA GLU A 89 -12.52 6.23 -25.44
C GLU A 89 -11.43 7.14 -26.04
N SER A 90 -10.18 6.67 -26.17
CA SER A 90 -9.10 7.47 -26.78
C SER A 90 -9.13 7.52 -28.31
N ARG A 91 -10.05 6.80 -28.98
CA ARG A 91 -10.14 6.74 -30.46
C ARG A 91 -11.30 7.52 -31.07
N GLU A 92 -12.14 8.18 -30.27
CA GLU A 92 -13.32 8.91 -30.74
C GLU A 92 -13.13 10.44 -30.82
N LEU A 93 -11.95 10.96 -30.48
CA LEU A 93 -11.59 12.39 -30.60
C LEU A 93 -10.75 12.69 -31.87
N ALA A 94 -10.75 11.80 -32.86
CA ALA A 94 -9.96 11.95 -34.09
C ALA A 94 -10.76 11.65 -35.37
N ASP A 95 -12.06 11.98 -35.40
CA ASP A 95 -12.78 12.28 -36.65
C ASP A 95 -13.58 13.58 -36.49
#